data_AF-A0A7W5BZW9-F1
#
_entry.id   AF-A0A7W5BZW9-F1
#
_cell.length_a   1.000
_cell.length_b   1.000
_cell.length_c   1.000
_cell.angle_alpha   90.00
_cell.angle_beta   90.00
_cell.angle_gamma   90.00
#
_symmetry.space_group_name_H-M   'P 1'
#
loop_
_entity.id
_entity.type
_entity.pdbx_description
1 polymer ?
#
loop_
_entity_poly.entity_id
_entity_poly.type
_entity_poly.pdbx_seq_one_letter_code
_entity_poly.pdbx_strand_id
1 'polypeptide(L)'
;MTMIKHETGEPCGGCGSQSGQHHAPECPSVNAFRAGRIPAKGGQQARRAAILCQNARFRLYLDHTQRRRHGLSVTDLPDGTHTEQDAADAVRRACGVGSRAEIDHDDEARAMLDRIVADYQRWERQQRRAVSPVGDNREISAMGDKAQPQQQERCL
;
A
#
# COMPACT_ATOMS: atom_id res chain seq x y z
N MET A 1 3.65 -38.38 26.48
CA MET A 1 3.88 -36.95 26.78
C MET A 1 4.77 -36.39 25.69
N THR A 2 4.18 -35.71 24.71
CA THR A 2 4.89 -35.18 23.54
C THR A 2 5.52 -33.85 23.94
N MET A 3 6.84 -33.81 24.13
CA MET A 3 7.56 -32.56 24.31
C MET A 3 7.71 -31.89 22.93
N ILE A 4 7.04 -30.76 22.75
CA ILE A 4 7.28 -29.87 21.61
C ILE A 4 8.66 -29.24 21.86
N LYS A 5 9.68 -29.71 21.13
CA LYS A 5 10.98 -29.05 21.07
C LYS A 5 10.76 -27.72 20.35
N HIS A 6 10.91 -26.61 21.06
CA HIS A 6 11.08 -25.32 20.41
C HIS A 6 12.49 -25.32 19.81
N GLU A 7 12.55 -25.44 18.49
CA GLU A 7 13.76 -25.42 17.70
C GLU A 7 14.33 -24.00 17.70
N THR A 8 15.50 -23.86 18.32
CA THR A 8 16.57 -22.85 18.10
C THR A 8 16.13 -21.49 17.55
N GLY A 9 15.99 -20.52 18.45
CA GLY A 9 15.97 -19.11 18.07
C GLY A 9 17.35 -18.69 17.57
N GLU A 10 17.44 -18.33 16.29
CA GLU A 10 18.67 -17.79 15.71
C GLU A 10 19.16 -16.56 16.51
N PRO A 11 20.48 -16.43 16.73
CA PRO A 11 21.02 -15.28 17.41
C PRO A 11 20.72 -14.01 16.62
N CYS A 12 20.49 -12.92 17.34
CA CYS A 12 20.18 -11.64 16.74
C CYS A 12 21.34 -11.17 15.85
N GLY A 13 21.15 -11.15 14.52
CA GLY A 13 22.21 -10.90 13.55
C GLY A 13 22.93 -9.54 13.65
N GLY A 14 22.34 -8.55 14.32
CA GLY A 14 22.96 -7.23 14.51
C GLY A 14 23.63 -6.99 15.86
N CYS A 15 23.38 -7.81 16.89
CA CYS A 15 24.07 -7.67 18.19
C CYS A 15 24.58 -8.97 18.81
N GLY A 16 24.40 -10.12 18.15
CA GLY A 16 24.88 -11.42 18.61
C GLY A 16 24.16 -12.00 19.83
N SER A 17 23.11 -11.35 20.34
CA SER A 17 22.35 -11.81 21.51
C SER A 17 21.64 -13.13 21.23
N GLN A 18 21.75 -14.08 22.17
CA GLN A 18 21.08 -15.37 22.12
C GLN A 18 19.63 -15.28 22.60
N SER A 19 18.79 -16.24 22.19
CA SER A 19 17.41 -16.38 22.64
C SER A 19 17.34 -16.42 24.18
N GLY A 20 16.64 -15.45 24.78
CA GLY A 20 16.47 -15.33 26.23
C GLY A 20 17.41 -14.32 26.92
N GLN A 21 18.32 -13.68 26.20
CA GLN A 21 19.15 -12.59 26.76
C GLN A 21 18.51 -11.21 26.58
N HIS A 22 18.78 -10.30 27.51
CA HIS A 22 18.40 -8.89 27.37
C HIS A 22 19.25 -8.23 26.28
N HIS A 23 18.59 -7.60 25.31
CA HIS A 23 19.27 -6.88 24.24
C HIS A 23 19.89 -5.57 24.73
N ALA A 24 21.02 -5.19 24.14
CA ALA A 24 21.59 -3.86 24.31
C ALA A 24 20.60 -2.78 23.81
N PRO A 25 20.50 -1.62 24.50
CA PRO A 25 19.55 -0.59 24.14
C PRO A 25 19.81 0.01 22.73
N GLU A 26 21.03 -0.10 22.24
CA GLU A 26 21.45 0.31 20.90
C GLU A 26 21.39 -0.80 19.84
N CYS A 27 20.89 -2.00 20.16
CA CYS A 27 20.89 -3.12 19.20
C CYS A 27 20.04 -2.75 17.96
N PRO A 28 20.66 -2.58 16.77
CA PRO A 28 20.00 -2.07 15.58
C PRO A 28 18.95 -3.06 15.03
N SER A 29 19.02 -4.32 15.43
CA SER A 29 18.09 -5.38 15.02
C SER A 29 16.78 -5.41 15.80
N VAL A 30 16.67 -4.70 16.93
CA VAL A 30 15.41 -4.55 17.66
C VAL A 30 14.99 -3.09 17.66
N ASN A 31 13.99 -2.78 16.84
CA ASN A 31 13.37 -1.46 16.80
C ASN A 31 12.99 -1.01 18.24
N ALA A 32 13.52 0.13 18.69
CA ALA A 32 13.34 0.64 20.05
C ALA A 32 11.85 0.80 20.47
N PHE A 33 10.95 0.94 19.48
CA PHE A 33 9.50 0.91 19.66
C PHE A 33 8.94 -0.46 20.06
N ARG A 34 9.35 -1.55 19.38
CA ARG A 34 8.93 -2.91 19.75
C ARG A 34 9.46 -3.31 21.12
N ALA A 35 10.61 -2.76 21.51
CA ALA A 35 11.18 -2.94 22.84
C ALA A 35 10.48 -2.12 23.94
N GLY A 36 9.45 -1.32 23.61
CA GLY A 36 8.66 -0.55 24.59
C GLY A 36 9.40 0.65 25.18
N ARG A 37 10.48 1.12 24.54
CA ARG A 37 11.37 2.17 25.10
C ARG A 37 11.05 3.58 24.60
N ILE A 38 10.16 3.72 23.62
CA ILE A 38 9.69 5.02 23.11
C ILE A 38 8.16 4.99 23.04
N PRO A 39 7.44 6.00 23.58
CA PRO A 39 5.99 6.06 23.44
C PRO A 39 5.64 6.18 21.96
N ALA A 40 4.81 5.26 21.46
CA ALA A 40 4.26 5.24 20.11
C ALA A 40 3.32 6.44 19.89
N LYS A 41 3.90 7.64 19.79
CA LYS A 41 3.18 8.85 19.44
C LYS A 41 3.07 8.88 17.92
N GLY A 42 1.83 8.85 17.43
CA GLY A 42 1.58 8.95 15.99
C GLY A 42 2.12 10.26 15.42
N GLY A 43 2.92 10.15 14.35
CA GLY A 43 3.43 11.26 13.57
C GLY A 43 2.58 11.49 12.32
N GLN A 44 3.24 12.01 11.26
CA GLN A 44 2.57 12.38 10.02
C GLN A 44 2.01 11.16 9.28
N GLN A 45 2.76 10.05 9.24
CA GLN A 45 2.36 8.84 8.53
C GLN A 45 1.22 8.12 9.25
N ALA A 46 1.25 8.05 10.58
CA ALA A 46 0.14 7.52 11.37
C ALA A 46 -1.17 8.28 11.09
N ARG A 47 -1.10 9.61 11.03
CA ARG A 47 -2.25 10.47 10.70
C ARG A 47 -2.73 10.24 9.27
N ARG A 48 -1.81 10.18 8.30
CA ARG A 48 -2.13 9.92 6.90
C ARG A 48 -2.81 8.56 6.71
N ALA A 49 -2.29 7.52 7.38
CA ALA A 49 -2.90 6.20 7.41
C ALA A 49 -4.31 6.24 8.02
N ALA A 50 -4.51 6.98 9.12
CA ALA A 50 -5.83 7.11 9.74
C ALA A 50 -6.86 7.76 8.80
N ILE A 51 -6.49 8.87 8.14
CA ILE A 51 -7.37 9.55 7.16
C ILE A 51 -7.70 8.63 5.98
N LEU A 52 -6.71 7.87 5.49
CA LEU A 52 -6.91 6.90 4.41
C LEU A 52 -7.95 5.83 4.80
N CYS A 53 -7.87 5.30 6.02
CA CYS A 53 -8.78 4.25 6.51
C CYS A 53 -10.23 4.73 6.66
N GLN A 54 -10.44 6.02 6.96
CA GLN A 54 -11.78 6.63 7.04
C GLN A 54 -12.43 6.80 5.66
N ASN A 55 -11.65 6.80 4.58
CA ASN A 55 -12.17 7.05 3.24
C ASN A 55 -12.99 5.85 2.73
N ALA A 56 -14.27 6.08 2.43
CA ALA A 56 -15.17 5.05 1.90
C ALA A 56 -14.67 4.43 0.58
N ARG A 57 -14.02 5.20 -0.29
CA ARG A 57 -13.45 4.68 -1.55
C ARG A 57 -12.27 3.76 -1.31
N PHE A 58 -11.49 4.01 -0.25
CA PHE A 58 -10.41 3.11 0.13
C PHE A 58 -10.96 1.76 0.63
N ARG A 59 -12.08 1.78 1.36
CA ARG A 59 -12.77 0.54 1.78
C ARG A 59 -13.27 -0.28 0.57
N LEU A 60 -13.85 0.38 -0.43
CA LEU A 60 -14.22 -0.26 -1.70
C LEU A 60 -13.01 -0.84 -2.46
N TYR A 61 -11.87 -0.16 -2.42
CA TYR A 61 -10.63 -0.68 -2.99
C TYR A 61 -10.20 -1.98 -2.30
N LEU A 62 -10.34 -2.07 -0.97
CA LEU A 62 -10.04 -3.30 -0.23
C LEU A 62 -10.97 -4.45 -0.63
N ASP A 63 -12.27 -4.21 -0.74
CA ASP A 63 -13.25 -5.20 -1.23
C ASP A 63 -12.83 -5.75 -2.61
N HIS A 64 -12.49 -4.87 -3.55
CA HIS A 64 -12.07 -5.26 -4.89
C HIS A 64 -10.73 -6.01 -4.90
N THR A 65 -9.78 -5.60 -4.06
CA THR A 65 -8.47 -6.24 -3.97
C THR A 65 -8.59 -7.62 -3.32
N GLN A 66 -9.42 -7.75 -2.28
CA GLN A 66 -9.68 -9.01 -1.61
C GLN A 66 -10.37 -10.00 -2.55
N ARG A 67 -11.38 -9.54 -3.32
CA ARG A 67 -11.98 -10.35 -4.39
C ARG A 67 -10.95 -10.88 -5.37
N ARG A 68 -10.06 -10.02 -5.88
CA ARG A 68 -9.02 -10.46 -6.82
C ARG A 68 -8.02 -11.43 -6.21
N ARG A 69 -7.63 -11.24 -4.95
CA ARG A 69 -6.65 -12.11 -4.27
C ARG A 69 -7.23 -13.49 -3.97
N HIS A 70 -8.50 -13.57 -3.60
CA HIS A 70 -9.16 -14.82 -3.21
C HIS A 70 -10.00 -15.44 -4.34
N GLY A 71 -10.06 -14.82 -5.51
CA GLY A 71 -10.88 -15.28 -6.64
C GLY A 71 -12.39 -15.23 -6.35
N LEU A 72 -12.83 -14.33 -5.47
CA LEU A 72 -14.23 -14.22 -5.05
C LEU A 72 -15.06 -13.37 -6.03
N SER A 73 -16.33 -13.72 -6.18
CA SER A 73 -17.28 -12.93 -6.97
C SER A 73 -17.85 -11.75 -6.17
N VAL A 74 -18.57 -10.85 -6.85
CA VAL A 74 -19.33 -9.75 -6.20
C VAL A 74 -20.39 -10.30 -5.24
N THR A 75 -20.91 -11.49 -5.52
CA THR A 75 -21.93 -12.14 -4.70
C THR A 75 -21.36 -12.67 -3.39
N ASP A 76 -20.11 -13.15 -3.40
CA ASP A 76 -19.44 -13.70 -2.21
C ASP A 76 -18.86 -12.59 -1.32
N LEU A 77 -18.38 -11.50 -1.92
CA LEU A 77 -17.90 -10.32 -1.20
C LEU A 77 -18.49 -9.04 -1.82
N PRO A 78 -19.65 -8.58 -1.34
CA PRO A 78 -20.28 -7.37 -1.84
C PRO A 78 -19.47 -6.11 -1.47
N ASP A 79 -19.68 -5.06 -2.25
CA ASP A 79 -19.09 -3.75 -1.99
C ASP A 79 -19.59 -3.16 -0.67
N GLY A 80 -18.68 -2.60 0.12
CA GLY A 80 -19.00 -2.00 1.42
C GLY A 80 -18.93 -2.97 2.60
N THR A 81 -18.37 -4.16 2.40
CA THR A 81 -18.16 -5.14 3.50
C THR A 81 -17.10 -4.66 4.49
N HIS A 82 -16.08 -3.94 4.01
CA HIS A 82 -15.03 -3.42 4.89
C HIS A 82 -15.48 -2.19 5.70
N THR A 83 -15.23 -2.26 7.00
CA THR A 83 -15.36 -1.14 7.94
C THR A 83 -14.07 -0.31 8.01
N GLU A 84 -14.10 0.81 8.73
CA GLU A 84 -12.88 1.60 9.02
C GLU A 84 -11.87 0.81 9.86
N GLN A 85 -12.36 -0.06 10.75
CA GLN A 85 -11.52 -0.93 11.56
C GLN A 85 -10.80 -1.96 10.68
N ASP A 86 -11.52 -2.59 9.74
CA ASP A 86 -10.92 -3.53 8.80
C ASP A 86 -9.87 -2.86 7.91
N ALA A 87 -10.11 -1.60 7.50
CA ALA A 87 -9.14 -0.82 6.77
C ALA A 87 -7.87 -0.54 7.59
N ALA A 88 -8.04 -0.17 8.87
CA ALA A 88 -6.91 0.03 9.77
C ALA A 88 -6.12 -1.27 9.97
N ASP A 89 -6.79 -2.40 10.14
CA ASP A 89 -6.15 -3.69 10.32
C ASP A 89 -5.48 -4.18 9.03
N ALA A 90 -6.06 -3.91 7.87
CA ALA A 90 -5.42 -4.19 6.58
C ALA A 90 -4.11 -3.40 6.41
N VAL A 91 -4.11 -2.10 6.75
CA VAL A 91 -2.90 -1.27 6.69
C VAL A 91 -1.84 -1.75 7.68
N ARG A 92 -2.22 -2.04 8.94
CA ARG A 92 -1.29 -2.57 9.96
C ARG A 92 -0.66 -3.88 9.52
N ARG A 93 -1.46 -4.84 9.05
CA ARG A 93 -0.99 -6.14 8.56
C ARG A 93 -0.07 -6.00 7.36
N ALA A 94 -0.39 -5.13 6.42
CA ALA A 94 0.44 -4.91 5.24
C ALA A 94 1.78 -4.27 5.61
N CYS A 95 1.78 -3.31 6.54
CA CYS A 95 2.99 -2.62 7.00
C CYS A 95 3.79 -3.40 8.06
N GLY A 96 3.30 -4.53 8.57
CA GLY A 96 4.01 -5.35 9.57
C GLY A 96 4.08 -4.73 10.98
N VAL A 97 3.16 -3.81 11.30
CA VAL A 97 3.17 -3.05 12.57
C VAL A 97 1.98 -3.39 13.46
N GLY A 98 2.15 -3.26 14.78
CA GLY A 98 1.06 -3.43 15.76
C GLY A 98 0.16 -2.19 15.85
N SER A 99 0.74 -1.02 15.65
CA SER A 99 0.08 0.28 15.73
C SER A 99 0.43 1.18 14.54
N ARG A 100 -0.51 2.04 14.14
CA ARG A 100 -0.28 3.06 13.10
C ARG A 100 0.85 4.02 13.48
N ALA A 101 1.06 4.25 14.77
CA ALA A 101 2.14 5.10 15.27
C ALA A 101 3.54 4.52 14.99
N GLU A 102 3.67 3.19 14.86
CA GLU A 102 4.96 2.56 14.53
C GLU A 102 5.40 2.86 13.09
N ILE A 103 4.48 3.19 12.19
CA ILE A 103 4.79 3.53 10.80
C ILE A 103 5.76 4.72 10.74
N ASP A 104 5.62 5.70 11.62
CA ASP A 104 6.52 6.87 11.64
C ASP A 104 7.95 6.50 12.07
N HIS A 105 8.21 5.29 12.55
CA HIS A 105 9.48 4.87 13.12
C HIS A 105 10.12 3.68 12.43
N ASP A 106 9.47 3.17 11.38
CA ASP A 106 9.93 2.04 10.58
C ASP A 106 9.92 2.44 9.10
N ASP A 107 11.11 2.56 8.51
CA ASP A 107 11.27 2.99 7.12
C ASP A 107 10.61 2.00 6.12
N GLU A 108 10.61 0.71 6.43
CA GLU A 108 9.95 -0.31 5.61
C GLU A 108 8.43 -0.16 5.69
N ALA A 109 7.90 0.09 6.89
CA ALA A 109 6.48 0.37 7.08
C ALA A 109 6.03 1.64 6.34
N ARG A 110 6.87 2.70 6.31
CA ARG A 110 6.57 3.92 5.52
C ARG A 110 6.54 3.62 4.03
N ALA A 111 7.55 2.93 3.51
CA ALA A 111 7.62 2.56 2.10
C ALA A 111 6.43 1.70 1.68
N MET A 112 6.00 0.78 2.56
CA MET A 112 4.81 -0.03 2.32
C MET A 112 3.53 0.81 2.29
N LEU A 113 3.37 1.75 3.23
CA LEU A 113 2.22 2.67 3.23
C LEU A 113 2.17 3.48 1.92
N ASP A 114 3.30 3.98 1.44
CA ASP A 114 3.38 4.71 0.17
C ASP A 114 2.98 3.84 -1.02
N ARG A 115 3.40 2.57 -1.04
CA ARG A 115 2.98 1.61 -2.05
C ARG A 115 1.46 1.37 -2.04
N ILE A 116 0.88 1.16 -0.85
CA ILE A 116 -0.58 1.00 -0.69
C ILE A 116 -1.32 2.22 -1.24
N VAL A 117 -0.85 3.43 -0.92
CA VAL A 117 -1.45 4.68 -1.40
C VAL A 117 -1.34 4.79 -2.92
N ALA A 118 -0.19 4.46 -3.52
CA ALA A 118 0.01 4.50 -4.96
C ALA A 118 -0.92 3.52 -5.70
N ASP A 119 -1.06 2.30 -5.18
CA ASP A 119 -1.95 1.26 -5.74
C ASP A 119 -3.41 1.69 -5.66
N TYR A 120 -3.84 2.24 -4.50
CA TYR A 120 -5.17 2.81 -4.33
C TYR A 120 -5.43 3.95 -5.34
N GLN A 121 -4.51 4.90 -5.47
CA GLN A 121 -4.67 6.02 -6.42
C GLN A 121 -4.72 5.54 -7.88
N ARG A 122 -3.94 4.51 -8.24
CA ARG A 122 -4.01 3.89 -9.57
C ARG A 122 -5.38 3.27 -9.82
N TRP A 123 -5.88 2.50 -8.86
CA TRP A 123 -7.23 1.91 -8.93
C TRP A 123 -8.30 3.00 -9.02
N GLU A 124 -8.19 4.06 -8.22
CA GLU A 124 -9.16 5.15 -8.22
C GLU A 124 -9.25 5.84 -9.59
N ARG A 125 -8.09 6.11 -10.23
CA ARG A 125 -8.05 6.67 -11.59
C ARG A 125 -8.69 5.74 -12.61
N GLN A 126 -8.49 4.42 -12.48
CA GLN A 126 -9.11 3.45 -13.37
C GLN A 126 -10.64 3.42 -13.22
N GLN A 127 -11.12 3.47 -11.97
CA GLN A 127 -12.56 3.52 -11.68
C GLN A 127 -13.23 4.78 -12.25
N ARG A 128 -12.57 5.94 -12.13
CA ARG A 128 -13.10 7.20 -12.70
C ARG A 128 -13.17 7.16 -14.22
N ARG A 129 -12.23 6.49 -14.90
CA ARG A 129 -12.28 6.28 -16.36
C ARG A 129 -13.36 5.29 -16.78
N ALA A 130 -13.61 4.26 -15.97
CA ALA A 130 -14.63 3.25 -16.25
C ALA A 130 -16.07 3.78 -16.09
N VAL A 131 -16.27 4.80 -15.22
CA VAL A 131 -17.58 5.42 -14.94
C VAL A 131 -17.94 6.55 -15.92
N SER A 132 -17.20 6.75 -17.02
CA SER A 132 -17.63 7.64 -18.11
C SER A 132 -18.35 6.84 -19.21
N PRO A 133 -19.70 6.84 -19.28
CA PRO A 133 -20.38 6.40 -20.49
C PRO A 133 -20.58 7.60 -21.45
N VAL A 134 -20.23 7.38 -22.72
CA VAL A 134 -20.71 8.09 -23.93
C VAL A 134 -20.38 9.58 -24.05
N GLY A 135 -19.38 9.85 -24.89
CA GLY A 135 -19.34 11.00 -25.78
C GLY A 135 -19.32 10.50 -27.22
N ASP A 136 -20.49 10.16 -27.75
CA ASP A 136 -20.73 9.98 -29.18
C ASP A 136 -20.67 11.38 -29.83
N ASN A 137 -19.62 11.70 -30.61
CA ASN A 137 -19.77 12.49 -31.85
C ASN A 137 -18.48 12.61 -32.68
N ARG A 138 -18.65 12.32 -33.98
CA ARG A 138 -17.89 12.73 -35.17
C ARG A 138 -16.69 11.90 -35.61
N GLU A 139 -17.01 10.88 -36.42
CA GLU A 139 -16.81 10.96 -37.88
C GLU A 139 -16.19 12.30 -38.35
N ILE A 140 -14.89 12.30 -38.60
CA ILE A 140 -14.25 13.29 -39.47
C ILE A 140 -13.73 12.51 -40.67
N SER A 141 -14.43 12.72 -41.77
CA SER A 141 -14.23 12.29 -43.13
C SER A 141 -12.81 11.84 -43.51
N ALA A 142 -12.77 10.68 -44.15
CA ALA A 142 -11.84 10.43 -45.24
C ALA A 142 -11.88 11.61 -46.24
N MET A 143 -10.71 12.19 -46.54
CA MET A 143 -10.34 12.86 -47.81
C MET A 143 -9.00 13.56 -47.63
N GLY A 144 -8.03 13.28 -48.51
CA GLY A 144 -6.96 14.24 -48.79
C GLY A 144 -5.53 13.72 -48.80
N ASP A 145 -5.26 12.79 -49.72
CA ASP A 145 -3.96 12.67 -50.37
C ASP A 145 -3.49 14.07 -50.85
N LYS A 146 -2.45 14.63 -50.22
CA LYS A 146 -1.61 15.66 -50.84
C LYS A 146 -0.16 15.47 -50.42
N ALA A 147 0.58 14.89 -51.35
CA ALA A 147 2.02 15.00 -51.51
C ALA A 147 2.54 16.40 -51.17
N GLN A 148 3.57 16.47 -50.31
CA GLN A 148 4.46 17.62 -50.20
C GLN A 148 5.64 17.40 -51.15
N PRO A 149 5.85 18.24 -52.17
CA PRO A 149 7.11 18.33 -52.89
C PRO A 149 8.16 19.10 -52.08
N GLN A 150 9.41 18.75 -52.38
CA GLN A 150 10.66 19.31 -51.88
C GLN A 150 10.87 20.77 -52.31
N GLN A 151 11.98 21.34 -51.79
CA GLN A 151 12.73 22.54 -52.21
C GLN A 151 12.61 23.72 -51.21
N GLN A 152 13.61 23.91 -50.35
CA GLN A 152 14.90 24.57 -50.63
C GLN A 152 14.71 26.08 -50.73
N GLU A 153 15.12 26.81 -49.70
CA GLU A 153 15.75 28.13 -49.84
C GLU A 153 16.37 28.63 -48.52
N ARG A 154 17.71 28.77 -48.57
CA ARG A 154 18.52 29.89 -48.06
C ARG A 154 18.63 30.12 -46.55
N CYS A 155 19.70 29.56 -45.96
CA CYS A 155 20.53 30.32 -45.02
C CYS A 155 21.79 30.79 -45.76
N LEU A 156 21.92 32.11 -45.91
CA LEU A 156 23.19 32.84 -45.99
C LEU A 156 23.19 33.82 -44.82
#